data_AF-A0A517WPU9-F1
#
_entry.id   AF-A0A517WPU9-F1
#
_cell.length_a   1.000
_cell.length_b   1.000
_cell.length_c   1.000
_cell.angle_alpha   90.00
_cell.angle_beta   90.00
_cell.angle_gamma   90.00
#
_symmetry.space_group_name_H-M   'P 1'
#
loop_
_entity.id
_entity.type
_entity.pdbx_description
1 polymer ?
#
loop_
_entity_poly.entity_id
_entity_poly.type
_entity_poly.pdbx_seq_one_letter_code
_entity_poly.pdbx_strand_id
1 'polypeptide(L)'
;MLVLTLCGCGGRGSTDLLEARLRQQEDNIFALQRDLKESHQALETARHQTEAMQKQLAQASQGKILPEQTQALYKVTGVKVNSLLTGGVDIDNQEGDELWTTLVTPHDTDGETVKLPANIELELVDLNQPEANRKIGIWSFNSEEVRSHWYSGFAGSGFRFELPWQQQPANEDLTLVVRMKSQDGRTFNTTAPLKITPSSKPSMIRAVSRERLAPVEPARISFEEKPGTISEVTDNPFDNSSEVPAENDSEMDSPFRIIKE
;
A
#
# COMPACT_ATOMS: atom_id res chain seq x y z
N MET A 1 -1.81 -101.13 3.56
CA MET A 1 -2.44 -100.11 2.70
C MET A 1 -3.08 -99.09 3.62
N LEU A 2 -2.42 -97.94 3.79
CA LEU A 2 -2.71 -96.95 4.84
C LEU A 2 -3.70 -95.92 4.28
N VAL A 3 -4.90 -95.87 4.83
CA VAL A 3 -5.94 -94.89 4.47
C VAL A 3 -5.58 -93.56 5.12
N LEU A 4 -5.20 -92.58 4.29
CA LEU A 4 -5.03 -91.19 4.67
C LEU A 4 -6.41 -90.51 4.70
N THR A 5 -7.00 -90.42 5.89
CA THR A 5 -8.12 -89.52 6.18
C THR A 5 -7.58 -88.11 6.42
N LEU A 6 -7.63 -87.26 5.39
CA LEU A 6 -7.46 -85.81 5.51
C LEU A 6 -8.72 -85.21 6.14
N CYS A 7 -8.79 -85.19 7.47
CA CYS A 7 -9.77 -84.38 8.19
C CYS A 7 -9.35 -82.90 8.17
N GLY A 8 -10.00 -82.11 7.33
CA GLY A 8 -9.97 -80.65 7.40
C GLY A 8 -10.70 -80.14 8.65
N CYS A 9 -9.97 -79.95 9.74
CA CYS A 9 -10.46 -79.34 10.97
C CYS A 9 -9.68 -78.04 11.23
N GLY A 10 -10.17 -76.92 10.69
CA GLY A 10 -9.58 -75.60 10.94
C GLY A 10 -10.32 -74.41 10.31
N GLY A 11 -11.63 -74.52 10.05
CA GLY A 11 -12.32 -73.60 9.12
C GLY A 11 -13.67 -73.02 9.55
N ARG A 12 -14.00 -72.95 10.85
CA ARG A 12 -15.26 -72.30 11.31
C ARG A 12 -15.02 -70.93 11.97
N GLY A 13 -14.03 -70.82 12.87
CA GLY A 13 -13.74 -69.52 13.51
C GLY A 13 -13.15 -68.47 12.57
N SER A 14 -12.42 -68.88 11.53
CA SER A 14 -11.85 -67.98 10.52
C SER A 14 -12.90 -67.47 9.53
N THR A 15 -13.92 -68.27 9.22
CA THR A 15 -15.03 -67.87 8.34
C THR A 15 -15.94 -66.88 9.03
N ASP A 16 -16.24 -67.08 10.31
CA ASP A 16 -17.11 -66.18 11.09
C ASP A 16 -16.47 -64.79 11.25
N LEU A 17 -15.14 -64.74 11.46
CA LEU A 17 -14.39 -63.49 11.52
C LEU A 17 -14.35 -62.78 10.16
N LEU A 18 -14.16 -63.54 9.07
CA LEU A 18 -14.16 -62.97 7.72
C LEU A 18 -15.53 -62.39 7.35
N GLU A 19 -16.61 -63.09 7.69
CA GLU A 19 -17.98 -62.62 7.48
C GLU A 19 -18.27 -61.35 8.28
N ALA A 20 -17.87 -61.30 9.56
CA ALA A 20 -18.03 -60.11 10.39
C ALA A 20 -17.26 -58.90 9.81
N ARG A 21 -16.02 -59.13 9.33
CA ARG A 21 -15.23 -58.07 8.70
C ARG A 21 -15.82 -57.62 7.36
N LEU A 22 -16.39 -58.53 6.58
CA LEU A 22 -17.03 -58.20 5.31
C LEU A 22 -18.26 -57.33 5.53
N ARG A 23 -19.12 -57.67 6.51
CA ARG A 23 -20.24 -56.81 6.94
C ARG A 23 -19.77 -55.44 7.39
N GLN A 24 -18.70 -55.38 8.19
CA GLN A 24 -18.12 -54.11 8.61
C GLN A 24 -17.59 -53.29 7.42
N GLN A 25 -17.01 -53.93 6.40
CA GLN A 25 -16.57 -53.23 5.19
C GLN A 25 -17.76 -52.73 4.36
N GLU A 26 -18.82 -53.52 4.23
CA GLU A 26 -20.06 -53.13 3.55
C GLU A 26 -20.69 -51.91 4.22
N ASP A 27 -20.82 -51.93 5.55
CA ASP A 27 -21.34 -50.80 6.34
C ASP A 27 -20.50 -49.52 6.13
N ASN A 28 -19.18 -49.66 6.11
CA ASN A 28 -18.28 -48.53 5.84
C ASN A 28 -18.43 -47.98 4.41
N ILE A 29 -18.62 -48.85 3.42
CA ILE A 29 -18.86 -48.44 2.04
C ILE A 29 -20.16 -47.64 1.97
N PHE A 30 -21.23 -48.11 2.60
CA PHE A 30 -22.50 -47.39 2.63
C PHE A 30 -22.39 -46.04 3.34
N ALA A 31 -21.68 -45.98 4.47
CA ALA A 31 -21.43 -44.73 5.19
C ALA A 31 -20.67 -43.72 4.32
N LEU A 32 -19.57 -44.14 3.70
CA LEU A 32 -18.77 -43.27 2.83
C LEU A 32 -19.54 -42.80 1.59
N GLN A 33 -20.36 -43.67 0.98
CA GLN A 33 -21.20 -43.29 -0.15
C GLN A 33 -22.24 -42.24 0.25
N ARG A 34 -22.82 -42.36 1.45
CA ARG A 34 -23.75 -41.37 1.99
C ARG A 34 -23.07 -40.04 2.21
N ASP A 35 -21.88 -40.03 2.82
CA ASP A 35 -21.14 -38.80 3.11
C ASP A 35 -20.66 -38.11 1.81
N LEU A 36 -20.25 -38.87 0.79
CA LEU A 36 -19.96 -38.31 -0.54
C LEU A 36 -21.19 -37.68 -1.18
N LYS A 37 -22.35 -38.34 -1.07
CA LYS A 37 -23.61 -37.79 -1.59
C LYS A 37 -23.98 -36.49 -0.88
N GLU A 38 -23.85 -36.45 0.45
CA GLU A 38 -24.14 -35.26 1.25
C GLU A 38 -23.20 -34.10 0.92
N SER A 39 -21.90 -34.34 0.85
CA SER A 39 -20.91 -33.32 0.49
C SER A 39 -21.12 -32.78 -0.94
N HIS A 40 -21.44 -33.65 -1.90
CA HIS A 40 -21.78 -33.22 -3.25
C HIS A 40 -23.04 -32.33 -3.27
N GLN A 41 -24.08 -32.69 -2.51
CA GLN A 41 -25.28 -31.86 -2.40
C GLN A 41 -24.97 -30.50 -1.73
N ALA A 42 -24.13 -30.48 -0.71
CA ALA A 42 -23.68 -29.24 -0.07
C ALA A 42 -22.88 -28.35 -1.04
N LEU A 43 -22.02 -28.92 -1.88
CA LEU A 43 -21.29 -28.16 -2.90
C LEU A 43 -22.21 -27.58 -3.97
N GLU A 44 -23.17 -28.37 -4.47
CA GLU A 44 -24.12 -27.90 -5.48
C GLU A 44 -25.01 -26.77 -4.92
N THR A 45 -25.49 -26.91 -3.68
CA THR A 45 -26.25 -25.83 -3.02
C THR A 45 -25.42 -24.57 -2.81
N ALA A 46 -24.17 -24.68 -2.35
CA ALA A 46 -23.27 -23.55 -2.22
C ALA A 46 -22.97 -22.86 -3.57
N ARG A 47 -22.79 -23.64 -4.64
CA ARG A 47 -22.63 -23.12 -6.01
C ARG A 47 -23.87 -22.35 -6.45
N HIS A 48 -25.06 -22.94 -6.29
CA HIS A 48 -26.31 -22.26 -6.64
C HIS A 48 -26.54 -20.98 -5.85
N GLN A 49 -26.20 -20.95 -4.55
CA GLN A 49 -26.25 -19.74 -3.74
C GLN A 49 -25.29 -18.67 -4.25
N THR A 50 -24.07 -19.07 -4.60
CA THR A 50 -23.05 -18.16 -5.16
C THR A 50 -23.51 -17.60 -6.50
N GLU A 51 -24.00 -18.45 -7.40
CA GLU A 51 -24.54 -18.03 -8.71
C GLU A 51 -25.76 -17.12 -8.56
N ALA A 52 -26.65 -17.40 -7.60
CA ALA A 52 -27.81 -16.56 -7.32
C ALA A 52 -27.39 -15.18 -6.79
N MET A 53 -26.45 -15.13 -5.84
CA MET A 53 -25.90 -13.87 -5.32
C MET A 53 -25.17 -13.10 -6.44
N GLN A 54 -24.40 -13.78 -7.29
CA GLN A 54 -23.77 -13.15 -8.46
C GLN A 54 -24.79 -12.60 -9.45
N LYS A 55 -25.89 -13.33 -9.74
CA LYS A 55 -26.98 -12.83 -10.59
C LYS A 55 -27.69 -11.63 -9.98
N GLN A 56 -27.94 -11.65 -8.66
CA GLN A 56 -28.50 -10.50 -7.95
C GLN A 56 -27.57 -9.29 -7.99
N LEU A 57 -26.26 -9.48 -7.79
CA LEU A 57 -25.25 -8.43 -7.94
C LEU A 57 -25.14 -7.94 -9.39
N ALA A 58 -25.24 -8.82 -10.38
CA ALA A 58 -25.25 -8.47 -11.80
C ALA A 58 -26.50 -7.67 -12.17
N GLN A 59 -27.67 -8.02 -11.65
CA GLN A 59 -28.93 -7.27 -11.86
C GLN A 59 -28.91 -5.93 -11.11
N ALA A 60 -28.40 -5.92 -9.88
CA ALA A 60 -28.19 -4.70 -9.11
C ALA A 60 -27.15 -3.78 -9.75
N SER A 61 -26.11 -4.32 -10.39
CA SER A 61 -25.11 -3.54 -11.12
C SER A 61 -25.52 -3.16 -12.55
N GLN A 62 -26.43 -3.93 -13.19
CA GLN A 62 -27.12 -3.54 -14.43
C GLN A 62 -28.05 -2.34 -14.19
N GLY A 63 -28.54 -2.16 -12.97
CA GLY A 63 -28.89 -0.85 -12.44
C GLY A 63 -27.63 -0.08 -12.10
N LYS A 64 -26.85 0.31 -13.14
CA LYS A 64 -25.76 1.31 -13.14
C LYS A 64 -25.31 1.62 -11.72
N ILE A 65 -24.27 0.95 -11.19
CA ILE A 65 -23.66 1.21 -9.87
C ILE A 65 -23.92 2.67 -9.54
N LEU A 66 -24.79 2.95 -8.56
CA LEU A 66 -25.33 4.28 -8.40
C LEU A 66 -24.12 5.24 -8.40
N PRO A 67 -24.18 6.35 -9.18
CA PRO A 67 -23.05 7.27 -9.24
C PRO A 67 -22.58 7.65 -7.84
N GLU A 68 -23.46 7.66 -6.84
CA GLU A 68 -23.17 7.85 -5.42
C GLU A 68 -22.18 6.81 -4.82
N GLN A 69 -22.29 5.52 -5.17
CA GLN A 69 -21.39 4.47 -4.70
C GLN A 69 -20.05 4.45 -5.48
N THR A 70 -20.05 4.94 -6.73
CA THR A 70 -18.80 5.12 -7.50
C THR A 70 -18.13 6.47 -7.19
N GLN A 71 -18.88 7.47 -6.73
CA GLN A 71 -18.37 8.75 -6.22
C GLN A 71 -17.64 8.57 -4.89
N ALA A 72 -18.00 7.55 -4.11
CA ALA A 72 -17.24 7.12 -2.94
C ALA A 72 -15.92 6.41 -3.30
N LEU A 73 -15.73 6.01 -4.56
CA LEU A 73 -14.46 5.52 -5.08
C LEU A 73 -13.68 6.71 -5.66
N TYR A 74 -12.44 6.91 -5.21
CA TYR A 74 -11.54 7.97 -5.69
C TYR A 74 -11.52 8.03 -7.23
N LYS A 75 -12.20 9.02 -7.81
CA LYS A 75 -12.39 9.11 -9.26
C LYS A 75 -11.22 9.84 -9.92
N VAL A 76 -10.07 9.19 -9.90
CA VAL A 76 -8.92 9.62 -10.71
C VAL A 76 -9.32 9.64 -12.16
N THR A 77 -9.13 10.78 -12.81
CA THR A 77 -9.41 10.96 -14.25
C THR A 77 -8.11 11.06 -15.03
N GLY A 78 -7.03 11.53 -14.39
CA GLY A 78 -5.73 11.59 -15.02
C GLY A 78 -4.59 11.77 -14.04
N VAL A 79 -3.40 11.94 -14.62
CA VAL A 79 -2.17 12.26 -13.91
C VAL A 79 -1.52 13.47 -14.57
N LYS A 80 -0.98 14.37 -13.77
CA LYS A 80 -0.23 15.56 -14.20
C LYS A 80 1.15 15.55 -13.56
N VAL A 81 2.11 16.19 -14.21
CA VAL A 81 3.44 16.44 -13.64
C VAL A 81 3.56 17.93 -13.39
N ASN A 82 4.00 18.30 -12.19
CA ASN A 82 4.20 19.71 -11.85
C ASN A 82 5.59 20.17 -12.32
N SER A 83 5.61 21.00 -13.36
CA SER A 83 6.86 21.49 -13.96
C SER A 83 7.74 22.32 -13.04
N LEU A 84 7.19 22.94 -11.98
CA LEU A 84 7.97 23.75 -11.04
C LEU A 84 8.79 22.87 -10.07
N LEU A 85 8.29 21.67 -9.77
CA LEU A 85 8.91 20.71 -8.87
C LEU A 85 9.49 19.51 -9.65
N THR A 86 9.71 19.69 -10.95
CA THR A 86 10.32 18.71 -11.83
C THR A 86 11.54 19.33 -12.50
N GLY A 87 12.72 18.83 -12.17
CA GLY A 87 13.99 19.40 -12.63
C GLY A 87 15.18 18.61 -12.13
N GLY A 88 16.35 18.86 -12.73
CA GLY A 88 17.61 18.41 -12.18
C GLY A 88 17.95 19.13 -10.87
N VAL A 89 18.72 18.46 -10.02
CA VAL A 89 19.17 18.97 -8.73
C VAL A 89 20.67 18.74 -8.64
N ASP A 90 21.37 19.86 -8.53
CA ASP A 90 22.78 19.95 -8.17
C ASP A 90 22.90 19.95 -6.63
N ILE A 91 23.61 18.96 -6.09
CA ILE A 91 23.82 18.77 -4.65
C ILE A 91 25.21 19.24 -4.22
N ASP A 92 26.21 19.10 -5.09
CA ASP A 92 27.61 19.33 -4.75
C ASP A 92 28.13 20.69 -5.24
N ASN A 93 27.24 21.49 -5.84
CA ASN A 93 27.47 22.81 -6.38
C ASN A 93 28.52 22.82 -7.52
N GLN A 94 28.73 21.67 -8.17
CA GLN A 94 29.59 21.49 -9.32
C GLN A 94 28.78 21.49 -10.63
N GLU A 95 29.48 21.54 -11.76
CA GLU A 95 28.81 21.57 -13.07
C GLU A 95 28.12 20.24 -13.38
N GLY A 96 26.79 20.29 -13.32
CA GLY A 96 25.88 19.24 -13.74
C GLY A 96 24.97 18.79 -12.61
N ASP A 97 23.82 18.21 -12.95
CA ASP A 97 22.90 17.72 -11.93
C ASP A 97 23.23 16.26 -11.55
N GLU A 98 23.29 15.93 -10.26
CA GLU A 98 23.55 14.56 -9.77
C GLU A 98 22.28 13.72 -9.67
N LEU A 99 21.15 14.36 -9.41
CA LEU A 99 19.85 13.73 -9.34
C LEU A 99 18.80 14.58 -10.02
N TRP A 100 17.61 14.03 -10.17
CA TRP A 100 16.46 14.79 -10.61
C TRP A 100 15.27 14.53 -9.69
N THR A 101 14.38 15.51 -9.63
CA THR A 101 13.14 15.40 -8.89
C THR A 101 11.94 15.51 -9.82
N THR A 102 10.82 14.91 -9.42
CA THR A 102 9.54 15.09 -10.09
C THR A 102 8.38 14.98 -9.12
N LEU A 103 7.34 15.79 -9.33
CA LEU A 103 6.10 15.70 -8.59
C LEU A 103 4.97 15.22 -9.50
N VAL A 104 4.51 14.00 -9.25
CA VAL A 104 3.40 13.36 -9.96
C VAL A 104 2.10 13.59 -9.19
N THR A 105 1.12 14.21 -9.84
CA THR A 105 -0.14 14.64 -9.24
C THR A 105 -1.32 13.94 -9.94
N PRO A 106 -1.86 12.85 -9.36
CA PRO A 106 -3.14 12.30 -9.80
C PRO A 106 -4.23 13.34 -9.56
N HIS A 107 -5.17 13.46 -10.49
CA HIS A 107 -6.27 14.42 -10.37
C HIS A 107 -7.61 13.81 -10.78
N ASP A 108 -8.69 14.37 -10.25
CA ASP A 108 -10.06 14.02 -10.61
C ASP A 108 -10.57 14.79 -11.85
N THR A 109 -11.87 14.76 -12.10
CA THR A 109 -12.51 15.48 -13.21
C THR A 109 -12.40 17.00 -13.10
N ASP A 110 -12.35 17.51 -11.88
CA ASP A 110 -12.32 18.93 -11.56
C ASP A 110 -10.88 19.46 -11.48
N GLY A 111 -9.91 18.55 -11.55
CA GLY A 111 -8.49 18.85 -11.51
C GLY A 111 -7.91 18.91 -10.10
N GLU A 112 -8.69 18.51 -9.09
CA GLU A 112 -8.25 18.44 -7.70
C GLU A 112 -7.31 17.25 -7.50
N THR A 113 -6.28 17.43 -6.68
CA THR A 113 -5.32 16.35 -6.40
C THR A 113 -5.98 15.23 -5.62
N VAL A 114 -5.84 14.00 -6.12
CA VAL A 114 -6.34 12.80 -5.45
C VAL A 114 -5.17 11.99 -4.91
N LYS A 115 -5.19 11.73 -3.60
CA LYS A 115 -4.26 10.79 -2.97
C LYS A 115 -4.82 9.38 -3.03
N LEU A 116 -4.19 8.50 -3.78
CA LEU A 116 -4.59 7.09 -3.85
C LEU A 116 -3.37 6.16 -3.88
N PRO A 117 -3.53 4.90 -3.45
CA PRO A 117 -2.56 3.87 -3.74
C PRO A 117 -2.54 3.58 -5.25
N ALA A 118 -1.37 3.70 -5.86
CA ALA A 118 -1.15 3.41 -7.28
C ALA A 118 0.26 2.89 -7.49
N ASN A 119 0.46 2.08 -8.54
CA ASN A 119 1.79 1.75 -9.03
C ASN A 119 2.21 2.82 -10.03
N ILE A 120 3.42 3.35 -9.90
CA ILE A 120 3.93 4.41 -10.78
C ILE A 120 5.22 3.91 -11.43
N GLU A 121 5.29 4.05 -12.73
CA GLU A 121 6.51 3.85 -13.51
C GLU A 121 6.91 5.18 -14.14
N LEU A 122 8.14 5.58 -13.89
CA LEU A 122 8.76 6.77 -14.42
C LEU A 122 9.82 6.33 -15.40
N GLU A 123 9.70 6.76 -16.64
CA GLU A 123 10.68 6.49 -17.68
C GLU A 123 11.19 7.82 -18.21
N LEU A 124 12.52 7.94 -18.29
CA LEU A 124 13.14 9.14 -18.81
C LEU A 124 13.82 8.85 -20.15
N VAL A 125 13.46 9.63 -21.16
CA VAL A 125 13.96 9.47 -22.52
C VAL A 125 14.54 10.77 -23.06
N ASP A 126 15.64 10.63 -23.79
CA ASP A 126 16.29 11.68 -24.58
C ASP A 126 15.87 11.51 -26.04
N LEU A 127 14.93 12.34 -26.49
CA LEU A 127 14.40 12.27 -27.85
C LEU A 127 15.43 12.69 -28.91
N ASN A 128 16.49 13.41 -28.51
CA ASN A 128 17.56 13.88 -29.39
C ASN A 128 18.60 12.78 -29.67
N GLN A 129 18.51 11.62 -29.01
CA GLN A 129 19.38 10.47 -29.24
C GLN A 129 18.72 9.36 -30.08
N PRO A 130 19.54 8.54 -30.78
CA PRO A 130 19.04 7.36 -31.49
C PRO A 130 18.44 6.34 -30.51
N GLU A 131 17.53 5.50 -30.98
CA GLU A 131 16.74 4.59 -30.13
C GLU A 131 17.56 3.72 -29.18
N ALA A 132 18.77 3.32 -29.57
CA ALA A 132 19.68 2.53 -28.74
C ALA A 132 20.08 3.24 -27.43
N ASN A 133 20.23 4.57 -27.45
CA ASN A 133 20.66 5.38 -26.30
C ASN A 133 19.58 6.37 -25.84
N ARG A 134 18.39 6.33 -26.45
CA ARG A 134 17.27 7.23 -26.12
C ARG A 134 16.79 7.04 -24.69
N LYS A 135 16.87 5.83 -24.13
CA LYS A 135 16.37 5.56 -22.78
C LYS A 135 17.46 5.79 -21.74
N ILE A 136 17.22 6.73 -20.82
CA ILE A 136 18.14 7.05 -19.73
C ILE A 136 17.92 6.14 -18.52
N GLY A 137 16.67 5.84 -18.20
CA GLY A 137 16.34 5.02 -17.05
C GLY A 137 14.85 4.75 -16.91
N ILE A 138 14.53 3.68 -16.17
CA ILE A 138 13.17 3.35 -15.75
C ILE A 138 13.18 3.10 -14.25
N TRP A 139 12.27 3.75 -13.54
CA TRP A 139 12.04 3.55 -12.11
C TRP A 139 10.60 3.13 -11.91
N SER A 140 10.40 2.01 -11.22
CA SER A 140 9.07 1.49 -10.89
C SER A 140 8.87 1.50 -9.38
N PHE A 141 7.69 1.94 -8.96
CA PHE A 141 7.28 2.07 -7.56
C PHE A 141 5.95 1.35 -7.37
N ASN A 142 5.89 0.53 -6.33
CA ASN A 142 4.64 -0.11 -5.92
C ASN A 142 3.78 0.85 -5.07
N SER A 143 2.53 0.46 -4.78
CA SER A 143 1.60 1.29 -4.02
C SER A 143 2.06 1.69 -2.61
N GLU A 144 2.85 0.86 -1.94
CA GLU A 144 3.37 1.15 -0.60
C GLU A 144 4.49 2.19 -0.68
N GLU A 145 5.42 2.02 -1.62
CA GLU A 145 6.51 2.96 -1.90
C GLU A 145 5.95 4.31 -2.31
N VAL A 146 5.03 4.36 -3.29
CA VAL A 146 4.38 5.60 -3.75
C VAL A 146 3.73 6.35 -2.59
N ARG A 147 3.06 5.66 -1.68
CA ARG A 147 2.43 6.28 -0.51
C ARG A 147 3.44 7.00 0.40
N SER A 148 4.64 6.44 0.54
CA SER A 148 5.71 7.05 1.34
C SER A 148 6.27 8.34 0.72
N HIS A 149 6.14 8.49 -0.59
CA HIS A 149 6.56 9.67 -1.37
C HIS A 149 5.52 10.80 -1.41
N TRP A 150 4.44 10.72 -0.62
CA TRP A 150 3.44 11.78 -0.59
C TRP A 150 4.01 13.09 -0.05
N TYR A 151 4.00 14.11 -0.89
CA TYR A 151 4.37 15.47 -0.57
C TYR A 151 3.13 16.38 -0.60
N SER A 152 3.06 17.30 0.37
CA SER A 152 2.04 18.33 0.44
C SER A 152 2.70 19.64 0.86
N GLY A 153 2.73 20.62 -0.03
CA GLY A 153 3.33 21.93 0.23
C GLY A 153 2.65 23.06 -0.53
N PHE A 154 3.16 24.28 -0.36
CA PHE A 154 2.59 25.48 -0.99
C PHE A 154 2.66 25.44 -2.53
N ALA A 155 3.64 24.74 -3.09
CA ALA A 155 3.84 24.60 -4.53
C ALA A 155 3.00 23.46 -5.17
N GLY A 156 2.24 22.72 -4.35
CA GLY A 156 1.36 21.64 -4.79
C GLY A 156 1.39 20.43 -3.87
N SER A 157 0.47 19.51 -4.13
CA SER A 157 0.38 18.20 -3.48
C SER A 157 0.50 17.10 -4.52
N GLY A 158 1.18 16.00 -4.18
CA GLY A 158 1.41 14.89 -5.10
C GLY A 158 2.48 13.92 -4.58
N PHE A 159 2.90 13.00 -5.43
CA PHE A 159 3.97 12.05 -5.13
C PHE A 159 5.30 12.60 -5.64
N ARG A 160 6.20 12.94 -4.71
CA ARG A 160 7.53 13.50 -5.02
C ARG A 160 8.58 12.41 -5.02
N PHE A 161 9.26 12.27 -6.15
CA PHE A 161 10.37 11.34 -6.32
C PHE A 161 11.65 12.12 -6.49
N GLU A 162 12.71 11.68 -5.82
CA GLU A 162 14.07 12.16 -5.96
C GLU A 162 14.90 10.97 -6.42
N LEU A 163 15.44 11.04 -7.63
CA LEU A 163 15.93 9.87 -8.36
C LEU A 163 17.34 10.11 -8.88
N PRO A 164 18.29 9.21 -8.59
CA PRO A 164 19.63 9.29 -9.15
C PRO A 164 19.62 8.86 -10.62
N TRP A 165 20.58 9.36 -11.39
CA TRP A 165 20.78 8.96 -12.79
C TRP A 165 21.17 7.48 -12.91
N GLN A 166 20.48 6.72 -13.75
CA GLN A 166 20.90 5.36 -14.15
C GLN A 166 21.92 5.39 -15.29
N GLN A 167 21.79 6.39 -16.16
CA GLN A 167 22.72 6.73 -17.23
C GLN A 167 22.88 8.25 -17.24
N GLN A 168 24.11 8.75 -17.40
CA GLN A 168 24.31 10.20 -17.46
C GLN A 168 23.67 10.74 -18.75
N PRO A 169 22.74 11.68 -18.65
CA PRO A 169 22.14 12.32 -19.82
C PRO A 169 23.16 13.18 -20.57
N ALA A 170 23.12 13.12 -21.90
CA ALA A 170 24.03 13.89 -22.76
C ALA A 170 23.47 15.28 -23.11
N ASN A 171 22.14 15.41 -23.15
CA ASN A 171 21.43 16.63 -23.54
C ASN A 171 20.65 17.21 -22.35
N GLU A 172 20.39 18.52 -22.40
CA GLU A 172 19.64 19.26 -21.39
C GLU A 172 18.12 19.00 -21.41
N ASP A 173 17.56 18.74 -22.59
CA ASP A 173 16.13 18.54 -22.80
C ASP A 173 15.77 17.06 -22.80
N LEU A 174 15.13 16.63 -21.72
CA LEU A 174 14.67 15.26 -21.52
C LEU A 174 13.14 15.20 -21.50
N THR A 175 12.58 14.03 -21.81
CA THR A 175 11.15 13.77 -21.73
C THR A 175 10.88 12.71 -20.67
N LEU A 176 10.13 13.10 -19.64
CA LEU A 176 9.61 12.20 -18.62
C LEU A 176 8.31 11.59 -19.11
N VAL A 177 8.23 10.27 -19.14
CA VAL A 177 7.01 9.49 -19.36
C VAL A 177 6.58 8.89 -18.03
N VAL A 178 5.40 9.28 -17.56
CA VAL A 178 4.81 8.79 -16.31
C VAL A 178 3.67 7.85 -16.67
N ARG A 179 3.74 6.63 -16.16
CA ARG A 179 2.69 5.61 -16.29
C ARG A 179 2.20 5.23 -14.91
N MET A 180 0.96 5.57 -14.61
CA MET A 180 0.33 5.27 -13.33
C MET A 180 -0.75 4.21 -13.53
N LYS A 181 -0.75 3.16 -12.68
CA LYS A 181 -1.79 2.14 -12.63
C LYS A 181 -2.49 2.20 -11.27
N SER A 182 -3.78 2.52 -11.29
CA SER A 182 -4.63 2.53 -10.10
C SER A 182 -4.98 1.10 -9.66
N GLN A 183 -5.42 0.93 -8.41
CA GLN A 183 -5.84 -0.37 -7.86
C GLN A 183 -7.05 -0.96 -8.58
N ASP A 184 -7.88 -0.11 -9.17
CA ASP A 184 -9.02 -0.52 -10.02
C ASP A 184 -8.59 -1.04 -11.40
N GLY A 185 -7.28 -1.08 -11.69
CA GLY A 185 -6.71 -1.56 -12.94
C GLY A 185 -6.62 -0.52 -14.06
N ARG A 186 -7.15 0.69 -13.87
CA ARG A 186 -7.04 1.77 -14.85
C ARG A 186 -5.59 2.24 -14.96
N THR A 187 -5.19 2.60 -16.18
CA THR A 187 -3.86 3.14 -16.47
C THR A 187 -3.97 4.56 -16.99
N PHE A 188 -3.07 5.42 -16.53
CA PHE A 188 -3.02 6.83 -16.87
C PHE A 188 -1.58 7.15 -17.27
N ASN A 189 -1.42 7.71 -18.46
CA ASN A 189 -0.11 8.06 -19.00
C ASN A 189 -0.06 9.57 -19.22
N THR A 190 1.05 10.18 -18.86
CA THR A 190 1.34 11.57 -19.22
C THR A 190 2.82 11.71 -19.54
N THR A 191 3.15 12.70 -20.36
CA THR A 191 4.53 13.09 -20.62
C THR A 191 4.77 14.52 -20.14
N ALA A 192 5.99 14.82 -19.75
CA ALA A 192 6.40 16.16 -19.35
C ALA A 192 7.86 16.42 -19.74
N PRO A 193 8.22 17.65 -20.13
CA PRO A 193 9.61 18.01 -20.32
C PRO A 193 10.33 18.06 -18.97
N LEU A 194 11.57 17.59 -18.94
CA LEU A 194 12.50 17.72 -17.81
C LEU A 194 13.74 18.43 -18.34
N LYS A 195 14.06 19.58 -17.74
CA LYS A 195 15.28 20.32 -18.04
C LYS A 195 16.34 20.04 -16.99
N ILE A 196 17.56 19.84 -17.46
CA ILE A 196 18.73 19.59 -16.61
C ILE A 196 19.96 20.28 -17.16
N THR A 197 20.98 20.36 -16.32
CA THR A 197 22.34 20.74 -16.71
C THR A 197 23.17 19.45 -16.83
N PRO A 198 23.59 19.02 -18.03
CA PRO A 198 24.42 17.83 -18.18
C PRO A 198 25.83 18.10 -17.65
N SER A 199 26.41 17.13 -16.94
CA SER A 199 27.81 17.21 -16.54
C SER A 199 28.72 16.89 -17.72
N SER A 200 29.70 17.75 -18.00
CA SER A 200 30.70 17.52 -19.06
C SER A 200 31.69 16.39 -18.72
N LYS A 201 31.62 15.80 -17.51
CA LYS A 201 32.56 14.76 -17.04
C LYS A 201 31.81 13.44 -16.86
N PRO A 202 32.28 12.33 -17.47
CA PRO A 202 31.68 11.02 -17.24
C PRO A 202 31.91 10.61 -15.78
N SER A 203 30.88 10.72 -14.94
CA SER A 203 30.89 10.18 -13.58
C SER A 203 30.75 8.66 -13.65
N MET A 204 31.73 7.95 -13.10
CA MET A 204 31.65 6.50 -12.92
C MET A 204 30.55 6.18 -11.90
N ILE A 205 29.43 5.64 -12.37
CA ILE A 205 28.36 5.12 -11.52
C ILE A 205 28.95 4.02 -10.62
N ARG A 206 29.16 4.35 -9.35
CA ARG A 206 29.45 3.35 -8.32
C ARG A 206 28.11 2.75 -7.91
N ALA A 207 27.85 1.52 -8.36
CA ALA A 207 26.68 0.75 -7.99
C ALA A 207 26.54 0.73 -6.46
N VAL A 208 25.57 1.48 -5.93
CA VAL A 208 25.24 1.43 -4.51
C VAL A 208 24.32 0.23 -4.34
N SER A 209 24.89 -0.91 -3.94
CA SER A 209 24.13 -2.08 -3.52
C SER A 209 23.14 -1.68 -2.43
N ARG A 210 21.87 -2.10 -2.58
CA ARG A 210 20.73 -1.86 -1.67
C ARG A 210 20.87 -2.43 -0.24
N GLU A 211 22.06 -2.79 0.21
CA GLU A 211 22.30 -3.42 1.51
C GLU A 211 22.99 -2.46 2.48
N ARG A 212 22.24 -1.47 2.97
CA ARG A 212 22.31 -0.92 4.35
C ARG A 212 21.52 0.39 4.42
N LEU A 213 20.22 0.26 4.56
CA LEU A 213 19.44 1.22 5.33
C LEU A 213 18.91 0.45 6.54
N ALA A 214 19.77 0.30 7.56
CA ALA A 214 19.25 0.07 8.89
C ALA A 214 18.52 1.35 9.32
N PRO A 215 17.36 1.27 10.00
CA PRO A 215 16.66 2.46 10.46
C PRO A 215 17.60 3.31 11.32
N VAL A 216 17.82 4.57 10.92
CA VAL A 216 18.47 5.54 11.80
C VAL A 216 17.49 5.78 12.93
N GLU A 217 17.79 5.20 14.09
CA GLU A 217 17.11 5.45 15.35
C GLU A 217 17.16 6.98 15.61
N PRO A 218 16.02 7.63 15.91
CA PRO A 218 16.02 9.07 16.10
C PRO A 218 16.91 9.42 17.29
N ALA A 219 17.86 10.34 17.06
CA ALA A 219 18.80 10.81 18.04
C ALA A 219 18.08 11.18 19.35
N ARG A 220 18.28 10.35 20.40
CA ARG A 220 18.01 10.78 21.77
C ARG A 220 18.96 11.93 22.06
N ILE A 221 18.39 13.10 22.27
CA ILE A 221 19.09 14.25 22.80
C ILE A 221 19.43 13.90 24.25
N SER A 222 20.67 13.46 24.51
CA SER A 222 21.20 13.30 25.86
C SER A 222 21.51 14.70 26.40
N PHE A 223 20.69 15.18 27.32
CA PHE A 223 21.02 16.37 28.11
C PHE A 223 22.11 15.99 29.11
N GLU A 224 23.32 16.46 28.86
CA GLU A 224 24.45 16.34 29.76
C GLU A 224 24.32 17.41 30.85
N GLU A 225 23.88 17.00 32.03
CA GLU A 225 23.68 17.86 33.20
C GLU A 225 25.05 18.21 33.81
N LYS A 226 25.54 19.42 33.54
CA LYS A 226 26.71 20.00 34.23
C LYS A 226 26.20 20.95 35.32
N PRO A 227 26.55 20.78 36.60
CA PRO A 227 26.04 21.62 37.67
C PRO A 227 26.79 22.95 37.65
N GLY A 228 26.08 24.01 37.28
CA GLY A 228 26.55 25.40 37.33
C GLY A 228 25.62 26.24 38.18
N THR A 229 26.05 26.50 39.41
CA THR A 229 25.68 27.58 40.34
C THR A 229 24.50 28.48 39.93
N ILE A 230 23.38 28.34 40.65
CA ILE A 230 22.26 29.28 40.65
C ILE A 230 22.67 30.50 41.46
N SER A 231 22.82 31.65 40.79
CA SER A 231 22.71 32.96 41.42
C SER A 231 21.31 33.50 41.14
N GLU A 232 20.61 33.73 42.24
CA GLU A 232 19.27 34.27 42.42
C GLU A 232 19.17 35.71 41.86
N VAL A 233 18.28 35.92 40.89
CA VAL A 233 17.66 37.24 40.64
C VAL A 233 16.19 36.98 40.29
N THR A 234 15.35 37.23 41.28
CA THR A 234 13.90 37.27 41.22
C THR A 234 13.45 38.59 40.62
N ASP A 235 12.70 38.54 39.52
CA ASP A 235 11.77 39.61 39.13
C ASP A 235 10.64 38.96 38.31
N ASN A 236 9.53 38.67 38.99
CA ASN A 236 8.32 38.12 38.37
C ASN A 236 7.30 39.26 38.24
N PRO A 237 6.92 39.69 37.03
CA PRO A 237 6.21 40.96 36.80
C PRO A 237 4.68 40.87 36.94
N PHE A 238 4.16 39.87 37.66
CA PHE A 238 2.71 39.60 37.74
C PHE A 238 2.16 39.49 39.17
N ASP A 239 2.85 40.07 40.15
CA ASP A 239 2.27 40.23 41.48
C ASP A 239 1.89 41.69 41.70
N ASN A 240 0.66 42.03 41.34
CA ASN A 240 0.00 43.18 41.95
C ASN A 240 -1.42 42.78 42.35
N SER A 241 -1.58 42.65 43.65
CA SER A 241 -2.79 42.32 44.37
C SER A 241 -3.83 43.44 44.23
N SER A 242 -5.09 43.05 44.11
CA SER A 242 -6.21 43.91 44.47
C SER A 242 -7.23 43.04 45.21
N GLU A 243 -7.26 43.31 46.51
CA GLU A 243 -8.06 42.68 47.56
C GLU A 243 -9.30 43.53 47.81
N VAL A 244 -10.51 42.96 47.71
CA VAL A 244 -11.70 43.33 48.50
C VAL A 244 -12.73 42.18 48.46
N PRO A 245 -13.69 42.06 49.41
CA PRO A 245 -13.73 41.00 50.41
C PRO A 245 -14.93 40.05 50.27
N ALA A 246 -14.92 38.98 51.07
CA ALA A 246 -15.90 37.90 51.12
C ALA A 246 -17.27 38.32 51.68
N GLU A 247 -18.36 37.82 51.07
CA GLU A 247 -19.65 37.60 51.72
C GLU A 247 -20.46 36.47 51.02
N ASN A 248 -20.72 35.41 51.80
CA ASN A 248 -21.84 34.44 51.85
C ASN A 248 -22.55 33.83 50.62
N ASP A 249 -22.61 32.48 50.67
CA ASP A 249 -23.75 31.58 50.44
C ASP A 249 -24.82 31.92 49.39
N SER A 250 -24.93 31.10 48.33
CA SER A 250 -26.10 30.26 48.01
C SER A 250 -26.11 29.74 46.56
N GLU A 251 -26.47 28.46 46.43
CA GLU A 251 -27.30 27.82 45.39
C GLU A 251 -27.02 27.98 43.88
N MET A 252 -26.90 26.81 43.23
CA MET A 252 -27.34 26.47 41.85
C MET A 252 -26.56 27.16 40.71
N ASP A 253 -26.14 26.55 39.61
CA ASP A 253 -26.78 25.56 38.76
C ASP A 253 -25.70 24.99 37.82
N SER A 254 -25.65 23.66 37.66
CA SER A 254 -24.72 22.98 36.75
C SER A 254 -25.33 22.88 35.35
N PRO A 255 -24.61 23.20 34.25
CA PRO A 255 -25.20 23.21 32.91
C PRO A 255 -25.24 21.84 32.22
N PHE A 256 -24.86 20.74 32.90
CA PHE A 256 -24.84 19.40 32.29
C PHE A 256 -26.19 18.71 32.44
N ARG A 257 -27.08 18.93 31.46
CA ARG A 257 -28.28 18.10 31.30
C ARG A 257 -27.91 16.73 30.72
N ILE A 258 -28.10 15.71 31.54
CA ILE A 258 -28.13 14.29 31.20
C ILE A 258 -29.39 14.03 30.37
N ILE A 259 -29.23 13.45 29.18
CA ILE A 259 -30.33 12.89 28.38
C ILE A 259 -30.63 11.51 28.97
N LYS A 260 -31.86 11.33 29.49
CA LYS A 260 -32.39 10.02 29.90
C LYS A 260 -33.18 9.41 28.73
N GLU A 261 -32.90 8.12 28.54
CA GLU A 261 -33.60 7.02 27.84
C GLU A 261 -34.75 7.35 26.88
#